data_AF-A0A935ESQ4-F1
#
_entry.id   AF-A0A935ESQ4-F1
#
_cell.length_a   1.000
_cell.length_b   1.000
_cell.length_c   1.000
_cell.angle_alpha   90.00
_cell.angle_beta   90.00
_cell.angle_gamma   90.00
#
_symmetry.space_group_name_H-M   'P 1'
#
loop_
_entity.id
_entity.type
_entity.pdbx_description
1 polymer ?
#
loop_
_entity_poly.entity_id
_entity_poly.type
_entity_poly.pdbx_seq_one_letter_code
_entity_poly.pdbx_strand_id
1 'polypeptide(L)'
;MTYKRRGAVTGSGFQEAINRVNDAYERTGRACITRKAIPGKYLIDKGEQRKGLSLPDLGTGGTSRIDSSDLARLAKAQKVTDWRRFVPESKAEPDYGGVVSPDGRAIFFDAKTTRREALDFDNLHAHQISYLERTSRLGAIAGFLVEFNKYKQIFFLPVQVLLKWREESTRKSLPYKFFTSHLVPAPSGKGLIIFDYLSAIEQQEDRYQRDFQKFDLNTAR
;
A
#
# COMPACT_ATOMS: atom_id res chain seq x y z
N MET A 1 -33.48 16.95 2.18
CA MET A 1 -32.97 15.74 1.51
C MET A 1 -31.94 15.07 2.40
N THR A 2 -32.34 14.01 3.08
CA THR A 2 -31.56 13.35 4.13
C THR A 2 -30.74 12.22 3.51
N TYR A 3 -29.44 12.44 3.31
CA TYR A 3 -28.54 11.40 2.80
C TYR A 3 -28.23 10.39 3.93
N LYS A 4 -28.88 9.23 3.88
CA LYS A 4 -28.49 8.04 4.64
C LYS A 4 -27.09 7.59 4.18
N ARG A 5 -26.09 7.74 5.06
CA ARG A 5 -24.75 7.16 4.88
C ARG A 5 -24.84 5.63 4.90
N ARG A 6 -24.53 5.00 3.76
CA ARG A 6 -24.36 3.54 3.64
C ARG A 6 -22.99 3.14 4.19
N GLY A 7 -23.01 2.03 4.93
CA GLY A 7 -21.95 1.10 5.35
C GLY A 7 -20.46 1.41 5.08
N ALA A 8 -19.67 1.27 6.16
CA ALA A 8 -18.23 0.99 6.21
C ALA A 8 -17.30 1.96 5.48
N VAL A 9 -17.22 3.20 5.97
CA VAL A 9 -16.09 4.11 5.69
C VAL A 9 -15.01 3.88 6.75
N THR A 10 -14.25 2.79 6.62
CA THR A 10 -13.01 2.55 7.39
C THR A 10 -11.79 2.54 6.47
N GLY A 11 -11.79 3.46 5.50
CA GLY A 11 -10.56 3.95 4.89
C GLY A 11 -10.38 5.39 5.32
N SER A 12 -9.28 5.72 6.01
CA SER A 12 -8.86 7.11 6.16
C SER A 12 -8.77 7.73 4.76
N GLY A 13 -9.11 9.00 4.58
CA GLY A 13 -9.08 9.65 3.24
C GLY A 13 -7.77 9.45 2.48
N PHE A 14 -6.67 9.22 3.21
CA PHE A 14 -5.37 8.87 2.64
C PHE A 14 -5.35 7.52 1.91
N GLN A 15 -5.95 6.46 2.46
CA GLN A 15 -6.02 5.15 1.80
C GLN A 15 -6.82 5.22 0.50
N GLU A 16 -7.93 5.95 0.49
CA GLU A 16 -8.70 6.16 -0.73
C GLU A 16 -7.90 6.96 -1.77
N ALA A 17 -7.14 7.95 -1.31
CA ALA A 17 -6.24 8.72 -2.17
C ALA A 17 -5.16 7.83 -2.81
N ILE A 18 -4.52 6.93 -2.04
CA ILE A 18 -3.55 5.96 -2.56
C ILE A 18 -4.19 5.06 -3.62
N ASN A 19 -5.40 4.52 -3.36
CA ASN A 19 -6.08 3.66 -4.33
C ASN A 19 -6.34 4.39 -5.65
N ARG A 20 -6.80 5.66 -5.61
CA ARG A 20 -7.01 6.46 -6.82
C ARG A 20 -5.71 6.71 -7.59
N VAL A 21 -4.61 6.96 -6.89
CA VAL A 21 -3.27 7.11 -7.49
C VAL A 21 -2.84 5.80 -8.15
N ASN A 22 -3.03 4.67 -7.48
CA ASN A 22 -2.66 3.36 -8.02
C ASN A 22 -3.46 3.00 -9.27
N ASP A 23 -4.78 3.27 -9.26
CA ASP A 23 -5.63 3.11 -10.46
C ASP A 23 -5.13 3.99 -11.61
N ALA A 24 -4.65 5.20 -11.32
CA ALA A 24 -4.08 6.09 -12.32
C ALA A 24 -2.73 5.57 -12.85
N TYR A 25 -1.87 5.01 -12.01
CA TYR A 25 -0.63 4.36 -12.47
C TYR A 25 -0.91 3.15 -13.36
N GLU A 26 -1.95 2.37 -13.04
CA GLU A 26 -2.34 1.21 -13.86
C GLU A 26 -2.83 1.65 -15.24
N ARG A 27 -3.74 2.64 -15.28
CA ARG A 27 -4.24 3.21 -16.55
C ARG A 27 -3.16 3.83 -17.42
N THR A 28 -2.11 4.37 -16.79
CA THR A 28 -0.97 4.98 -17.50
C THR A 28 0.16 3.98 -17.78
N GLY A 29 0.01 2.72 -17.38
CA GLY A 29 1.02 1.67 -17.60
C GLY A 29 2.29 1.82 -16.77
N ARG A 30 2.29 2.65 -15.71
CA ARG A 30 3.46 2.88 -14.84
C ARG A 30 3.61 1.82 -13.76
N ALA A 31 2.52 1.33 -13.20
CA ALA A 31 2.55 0.30 -12.14
C ALA A 31 1.20 -0.39 -11.99
N CYS A 32 1.22 -1.62 -11.47
CA CYS A 32 0.02 -2.32 -10.99
C CYS A 32 0.21 -2.61 -9.51
N ILE A 33 -0.48 -1.85 -8.65
CA ILE A 33 -0.30 -1.90 -7.19
C ILE A 33 -1.68 -1.99 -6.54
N THR A 34 -1.90 -3.06 -5.77
CA THR A 34 -3.19 -3.31 -5.12
C THR A 34 -3.04 -3.39 -3.62
N ARG A 35 -4.13 -3.07 -2.91
CA ARG A 35 -4.20 -3.30 -1.47
C ARG A 35 -4.53 -4.77 -1.21
N LYS A 36 -3.72 -5.43 -0.39
CA LYS A 36 -3.98 -6.78 0.09
C LYS A 36 -5.23 -6.79 0.96
N ALA A 37 -6.10 -7.78 0.72
CA ALA A 37 -7.25 -8.04 1.56
C ALA A 37 -6.82 -8.33 3.02
N ILE A 38 -7.72 -8.08 3.97
CA ILE A 38 -7.49 -8.43 5.37
C ILE A 38 -7.47 -9.96 5.45
N PRO A 39 -6.39 -10.58 5.94
CA PRO A 39 -6.34 -12.02 6.09
C PRO A 39 -7.32 -12.47 7.18
N GLY A 40 -7.96 -13.61 6.96
CA GLY A 40 -8.87 -14.18 7.94
C GLY A 40 -9.67 -15.33 7.38
N LYS A 41 -10.49 -15.91 8.25
CA LYS A 41 -11.30 -17.09 7.95
C LYS A 41 -12.77 -16.74 8.05
N TYR A 42 -13.56 -17.24 7.12
CA TYR A 42 -15.00 -17.27 7.24
C TYR A 42 -15.40 -18.53 8.00
N LEU A 43 -16.11 -18.38 9.11
CA LEU A 43 -16.67 -19.49 9.86
C LEU A 43 -17.89 -20.04 9.12
N ILE A 44 -18.01 -21.37 9.09
CA ILE A 44 -19.13 -22.10 8.53
C ILE A 44 -19.69 -22.96 9.65
N ASP A 45 -21.01 -22.96 9.82
CA ASP A 45 -21.65 -23.79 10.84
C ASP A 45 -21.55 -25.27 10.47
N LYS A 46 -21.44 -26.11 11.50
CA LYS A 46 -21.21 -27.55 11.32
C LYS A 46 -22.42 -28.18 10.61
N GLY A 47 -22.20 -28.69 9.40
CA GLY A 47 -23.23 -29.35 8.57
C GLY A 47 -23.56 -28.63 7.27
N GLU A 48 -23.03 -27.43 7.05
CA GLU A 48 -23.28 -26.68 5.81
C GLU A 48 -22.22 -26.92 4.72
N GLN A 49 -22.71 -26.97 3.48
CA GLN A 49 -21.88 -27.11 2.28
C GLN A 49 -21.25 -25.76 1.86
N ARG A 50 -20.00 -25.80 1.40
CA ARG A 50 -19.31 -24.62 0.86
C ARG A 50 -19.96 -24.19 -0.46
N LYS A 51 -20.80 -23.16 -0.43
CA LYS A 51 -21.13 -22.38 -1.64
C LYS A 51 -19.90 -21.53 -2.01
N GLY A 52 -19.24 -21.86 -3.12
CA GLY A 52 -18.13 -21.08 -3.68
C GLY A 52 -18.60 -19.98 -4.64
N LEU A 53 -17.66 -19.33 -5.34
CA LEU A 53 -17.98 -18.46 -6.46
C LEU A 53 -18.53 -19.33 -7.61
N SER A 54 -19.86 -19.41 -7.72
CA SER A 54 -20.51 -20.01 -8.89
C SER A 54 -20.41 -19.01 -10.04
N LEU A 55 -19.56 -19.33 -11.01
CA LEU A 55 -19.55 -18.58 -12.27
C LEU A 55 -20.86 -18.87 -13.04
N PRO A 56 -21.45 -17.88 -13.72
CA PRO A 56 -22.54 -18.14 -14.64
C PRO A 56 -22.10 -19.17 -15.70
N ASP A 57 -22.99 -20.08 -16.08
CA ASP A 57 -22.70 -21.09 -17.10
C ASP A 57 -22.49 -20.37 -18.44
N LEU A 58 -21.22 -20.20 -18.82
CA LEU A 58 -20.83 -19.57 -20.08
C LEU A 58 -20.95 -20.65 -21.15
N GLY A 59 -22.06 -20.63 -21.89
CA GLY A 59 -22.37 -21.59 -22.94
C GLY A 59 -21.20 -21.83 -23.91
N THR A 60 -21.21 -23.01 -24.52
CA THR A 60 -20.13 -23.63 -25.32
C THR A 60 -19.79 -22.95 -26.66
N GLY A 61 -20.06 -21.65 -26.83
CA GLY A 61 -19.79 -20.93 -28.08
C GLY A 61 -19.26 -19.50 -27.88
N GLY A 62 -17.97 -19.30 -28.17
CA GLY A 62 -17.39 -17.99 -28.49
C GLY A 62 -16.76 -17.21 -27.32
N THR A 63 -15.43 -17.04 -27.40
CA THR A 63 -14.57 -16.15 -26.58
C THR A 63 -14.88 -16.09 -25.08
N SER A 64 -14.42 -17.11 -24.38
CA SER A 64 -14.44 -17.31 -22.93
C SER A 64 -13.47 -16.41 -22.17
N ARG A 65 -13.70 -15.09 -22.18
CA ARG A 65 -13.01 -14.15 -21.28
C ARG A 65 -14.03 -13.22 -20.62
N ILE A 66 -14.20 -13.37 -19.32
CA ILE A 66 -14.97 -12.44 -18.49
C ILE A 66 -14.11 -11.19 -18.31
N ASP A 67 -14.67 -10.02 -18.61
CA ASP A 67 -13.99 -8.74 -18.39
C ASP A 67 -13.70 -8.52 -16.90
N SER A 68 -12.57 -7.87 -16.57
CA SER A 68 -12.15 -7.65 -15.19
C SER A 68 -13.16 -6.83 -14.39
N SER A 69 -13.89 -5.92 -15.05
CA SER A 69 -14.94 -5.11 -14.43
C SER A 69 -16.19 -5.93 -14.09
N ASP A 70 -16.56 -6.89 -14.95
CA ASP A 70 -17.67 -7.82 -14.69
C ASP A 70 -17.33 -8.81 -13.58
N LEU A 71 -16.09 -9.31 -13.55
CA LEU A 71 -15.61 -10.14 -12.44
C LEU A 71 -15.67 -9.39 -11.11
N ALA A 72 -15.25 -8.12 -11.10
CA ALA A 72 -15.33 -7.27 -9.91
C ALA A 72 -16.79 -7.05 -9.45
N ARG A 73 -17.72 -6.89 -10.40
CA ARG A 73 -19.16 -6.75 -10.12
C ARG A 73 -19.76 -8.04 -9.53
N LEU A 74 -19.41 -9.21 -10.10
CA LEU A 74 -19.84 -10.52 -9.61
C LEU A 74 -19.31 -10.79 -8.19
N ALA A 75 -18.02 -10.53 -7.95
CA ALA A 75 -17.41 -10.67 -6.63
C ALA A 75 -18.08 -9.75 -5.59
N LYS A 76 -18.45 -8.52 -5.99
CA LYS A 76 -19.16 -7.57 -5.12
C LYS A 76 -20.57 -8.04 -4.79
N ALA A 77 -21.31 -8.59 -5.76
CA ALA A 77 -22.64 -9.15 -5.54
C ALA A 77 -22.60 -10.32 -4.55
N GLN A 78 -21.64 -11.24 -4.71
CA GLN A 78 -21.47 -12.36 -3.79
C GLN A 78 -21.13 -11.93 -2.35
N LYS A 79 -20.27 -10.91 -2.18
CA LYS A 79 -19.92 -10.38 -0.86
C LYS A 79 -21.13 -9.84 -0.09
N VAL A 80 -22.13 -9.30 -0.78
CA VAL A 80 -23.36 -8.77 -0.14
C VAL A 80 -24.23 -9.91 0.39
N THR A 81 -24.17 -11.08 -0.24
CA THR A 81 -24.95 -12.27 0.12
C THR A 81 -24.23 -13.23 1.06
N ASP A 82 -22.94 -13.01 1.34
CA ASP A 82 -22.15 -13.86 2.22
C ASP A 82 -22.46 -13.54 3.69
N TRP A 83 -23.16 -14.45 4.35
CA TRP A 83 -23.61 -14.32 5.74
C TRP A 83 -22.60 -14.88 6.75
N ARG A 84 -21.50 -15.50 6.27
CA ARG A 84 -20.50 -16.14 7.11
C ARG A 84 -19.77 -15.12 8.00
N ARG A 85 -19.53 -15.50 9.26
CA ARG A 85 -18.77 -14.66 10.21
C ARG A 85 -17.29 -14.66 9.85
N PHE A 86 -16.72 -13.48 9.58
CA PHE A 86 -15.29 -13.30 9.33
C PHE A 86 -14.51 -13.17 10.65
N VAL A 87 -13.43 -13.95 10.79
CA VAL A 87 -12.47 -13.86 11.90
C VAL A 87 -11.13 -13.42 11.33
N PRO A 88 -10.66 -12.19 11.65
CA PRO A 88 -9.37 -11.69 11.15
C PRO A 88 -8.19 -12.43 11.78
N GLU A 89 -7.15 -12.65 10.99
CA GLU A 89 -5.87 -13.20 11.44
C GLU A 89 -4.78 -12.12 11.45
N SER A 90 -3.68 -12.37 12.16
CA SER A 90 -2.55 -11.44 12.23
C SER A 90 -1.90 -11.25 10.87
N LYS A 91 -1.55 -10.00 10.55
CA LYS A 91 -0.98 -9.63 9.26
C LYS A 91 0.56 -9.64 9.32
N ALA A 92 1.19 -10.53 8.57
CA ALA A 92 2.65 -10.63 8.47
C ALA A 92 3.26 -9.74 7.36
N GLU A 93 2.45 -9.32 6.38
CA GLU A 93 2.88 -8.63 5.17
C GLU A 93 2.39 -7.18 5.15
N PRO A 94 2.99 -6.29 4.35
CA PRO A 94 2.51 -4.92 4.16
C PRO A 94 1.12 -4.82 3.50
N ASP A 95 0.47 -3.66 3.61
CA ASP A 95 -0.86 -3.39 3.07
C ASP A 95 -0.93 -3.36 1.55
N TYR A 96 0.11 -2.85 0.89
CA TYR A 96 0.16 -2.69 -0.56
C TYR A 96 1.26 -3.55 -1.15
N GLY A 97 0.97 -4.11 -2.32
CA GLY A 97 1.90 -4.93 -3.09
C GLY A 97 1.62 -4.84 -4.57
N GLY A 98 2.67 -4.92 -5.38
CA GLY A 98 2.53 -4.79 -6.83
C GLY A 98 3.84 -4.86 -7.58
N VAL A 99 3.78 -4.43 -8.84
CA VAL A 99 4.92 -4.34 -9.75
C VAL A 99 4.97 -2.96 -10.40
N VAL A 100 6.17 -2.44 -10.61
CA VAL A 100 6.42 -1.18 -11.32
C VAL A 100 7.05 -1.45 -12.69
N SER A 101 6.65 -0.65 -13.68
CA SER A 101 7.17 -0.64 -15.05
C SER A 101 8.40 0.29 -15.13
N PRO A 102 9.38 0.06 -16.04
CA PRO A 102 9.42 -0.98 -17.07
C PRO A 102 10.07 -2.30 -16.63
N ASP A 103 10.86 -2.29 -15.56
CA ASP A 103 11.70 -3.44 -15.16
C ASP A 103 10.92 -4.60 -14.53
N GLY A 104 9.61 -4.44 -14.27
CA GLY A 104 8.79 -5.42 -13.55
C GLY A 104 9.19 -5.55 -12.08
N ARG A 105 9.83 -4.53 -11.50
CA ARG A 105 10.35 -4.56 -10.13
C ARG A 105 9.20 -4.62 -9.13
N ALA A 106 9.31 -5.51 -8.15
CA ALA A 106 8.30 -5.62 -7.10
C ALA A 106 8.31 -4.39 -6.18
N ILE A 107 7.12 -3.97 -5.72
CA ILE A 107 6.94 -2.91 -4.74
C ILE A 107 6.04 -3.39 -3.60
N PHE A 108 6.44 -3.13 -2.36
CA PHE A 108 5.71 -3.48 -1.16
C PHE A 108 5.78 -2.33 -0.15
N PHE A 109 4.63 -1.85 0.34
CA PHE A 109 4.64 -0.80 1.36
C PHE A 109 3.41 -0.82 2.25
N ASP A 110 3.56 -0.26 3.45
CA ASP A 110 2.43 0.04 4.33
C ASP A 110 2.16 1.56 4.34
N ALA A 111 0.90 1.95 4.50
CA ALA A 111 0.49 3.35 4.51
C ALA A 111 0.26 3.82 5.95
N LYS A 112 0.90 4.92 6.35
CA LYS A 112 0.76 5.52 7.68
C LYS A 112 0.37 6.98 7.55
N THR A 113 -0.51 7.43 8.43
CA THR A 113 -0.84 8.85 8.58
C THR A 113 -0.52 9.28 10.00
N THR A 114 0.14 10.43 10.15
CA THR A 114 0.39 11.05 11.45
C THR A 114 -0.16 12.48 11.50
N ARG A 115 -0.69 12.86 12.66
CA ARG A 115 -1.08 14.24 12.98
C ARG A 115 0.02 14.97 13.76
N ARG A 116 1.02 14.24 14.26
CA ARG A 116 2.17 14.77 14.99
C ARG A 116 3.24 15.23 13.99
N GLU A 117 4.23 15.97 14.49
CA GLU A 117 5.42 16.34 13.71
C GLU A 117 6.49 15.23 13.71
N ALA A 118 6.07 13.97 13.89
CA ALA A 118 6.91 12.79 13.88
C ALA A 118 6.10 11.54 13.53
N LEU A 119 6.80 10.52 13.02
CA LEU A 119 6.32 9.15 12.87
C LEU A 119 6.83 8.31 14.05
N ASP A 120 5.93 7.86 14.90
CA ASP A 120 6.26 7.02 16.07
C ASP A 120 6.42 5.55 15.67
N PHE A 121 7.45 4.88 16.21
CA PHE A 121 7.76 3.48 15.87
C PHE A 121 6.77 2.47 16.43
N ASP A 122 6.02 2.82 17.47
CA ASP A 122 4.96 1.96 18.01
C ASP A 122 3.89 1.66 16.94
N ASN A 123 3.81 2.47 15.88
CA ASN A 123 2.91 2.25 14.74
C ASN A 123 3.49 1.33 13.65
N LEU A 124 4.73 0.84 13.80
CA LEU A 124 5.45 -0.02 12.85
C LEU A 124 5.63 -1.41 13.47
N HIS A 125 4.83 -2.39 13.04
CA HIS A 125 4.89 -3.74 13.59
C HIS A 125 6.15 -4.49 13.11
N ALA A 126 6.85 -5.17 14.03
CA ALA A 126 8.13 -5.83 13.75
C ALA A 126 8.06 -6.85 12.59
N HIS A 127 6.96 -7.61 12.49
CA HIS A 127 6.78 -8.58 11.41
C HIS A 127 6.69 -7.91 10.02
N GLN A 128 6.09 -6.72 9.93
CA GLN A 128 6.02 -5.95 8.68
C GLN A 128 7.42 -5.48 8.27
N ILE A 129 8.23 -5.00 9.22
CA ILE A 129 9.61 -4.56 8.94
C ILE A 129 10.46 -5.72 8.42
N SER A 130 10.37 -6.90 9.05
CA SER A 130 11.13 -8.09 8.61
C SER A 130 10.76 -8.53 7.18
N TYR A 131 9.50 -8.43 6.78
CA TYR A 131 9.10 -8.69 5.40
C TYR A 131 9.69 -7.66 4.43
N LEU A 132 9.58 -6.36 4.76
CA LEU A 132 10.09 -5.28 3.92
C LEU A 132 11.61 -5.37 3.76
N GLU A 133 12.34 -5.69 4.82
CA GLU A 133 13.79 -5.88 4.79
C GLU A 133 14.20 -7.04 3.89
N ARG A 134 13.60 -8.23 4.06
CA ARG A 134 13.93 -9.40 3.24
C ARG A 134 13.65 -9.18 1.77
N THR A 135 12.54 -8.50 1.44
CA THR A 135 12.18 -8.19 0.05
C THR A 135 13.06 -7.10 -0.55
N SER A 136 13.43 -6.08 0.24
CA SER A 136 14.40 -5.05 -0.15
C SER A 136 15.75 -5.64 -0.56
N ARG A 137 16.27 -6.63 0.20
CA ARG A 137 17.52 -7.34 -0.13
C ARG A 137 17.49 -8.08 -1.47
N LEU A 138 16.29 -8.42 -1.96
CA LEU A 138 16.07 -9.03 -3.29
C LEU A 138 15.85 -7.98 -4.39
N GLY A 139 16.04 -6.70 -4.08
CA GLY A 139 15.88 -5.60 -5.02
C GLY A 139 14.45 -5.06 -5.13
N ALA A 140 13.51 -5.43 -4.25
CA ALA A 140 12.18 -4.82 -4.26
C ALA A 140 12.20 -3.39 -3.72
N ILE A 141 11.27 -2.54 -4.18
CA ILE A 141 10.97 -1.26 -3.54
C ILE A 141 10.18 -1.57 -2.27
N ALA A 142 10.76 -1.37 -1.09
CA ALA A 142 10.13 -1.74 0.17
C ALA A 142 10.21 -0.60 1.20
N GLY A 143 9.08 -0.24 1.81
CA GLY A 143 9.07 0.84 2.79
C GLY A 143 7.68 1.22 3.31
N PHE A 144 7.56 2.48 3.71
CA PHE A 144 6.33 3.06 4.25
C PHE A 144 5.97 4.32 3.48
N LEU A 145 4.71 4.43 3.07
CA LEU A 145 4.16 5.66 2.53
C LEU A 145 3.52 6.46 3.68
N VAL A 146 4.10 7.61 4.00
CA VAL A 146 3.81 8.36 5.22
C VAL A 146 3.19 9.71 4.89
N GLU A 147 1.97 9.95 5.33
CA GLU A 147 1.31 11.25 5.27
C GLU A 147 1.48 12.01 6.60
N PHE A 148 2.07 13.20 6.52
CA PHE A 148 2.04 14.18 7.61
C PHE A 148 0.85 15.12 7.42
N ASN A 149 -0.27 14.83 8.09
CA ASN A 149 -1.53 15.54 7.86
C ASN A 149 -1.43 17.05 8.14
N LYS A 150 -0.63 17.44 9.15
CA LYS A 150 -0.39 18.84 9.51
C LYS A 150 0.26 19.64 8.37
N TYR A 151 1.16 19.01 7.61
CA TYR A 151 1.91 19.65 6.54
C TYR A 151 1.36 19.35 5.15
N LYS A 152 0.36 18.46 5.04
CA LYS A 152 -0.18 17.96 3.76
C LYS A 152 0.91 17.43 2.82
N GLN A 153 1.93 16.80 3.40
CA GLN A 153 3.04 16.21 2.66
C GLN A 153 3.06 14.71 2.84
N ILE A 154 3.42 14.02 1.76
CA ILE A 154 3.53 12.57 1.69
C ILE A 154 4.97 12.24 1.33
N PHE A 155 5.54 11.26 2.02
CA PHE A 155 6.89 10.79 1.77
C PHE A 155 6.89 9.28 1.64
N PHE A 156 7.78 8.76 0.80
CA PHE A 156 8.16 7.36 0.86
C PHE A 156 9.40 7.21 1.75
N LEU A 157 9.28 6.42 2.81
CA LEU A 157 10.36 6.05 3.72
C LEU A 157 10.84 4.64 3.36
N PRO A 158 12.00 4.50 2.68
CA PRO A 158 12.60 3.20 2.40
C PRO A 158 12.92 2.45 3.69
N VAL A 159 12.79 1.12 3.67
CA VAL A 159 13.07 0.29 4.85
C VAL A 159 14.55 0.40 5.27
N GLN A 160 15.48 0.53 4.32
CA GLN A 160 16.91 0.69 4.58
C GLN A 160 17.21 1.94 5.40
N VAL A 161 16.53 3.05 5.07
CA VAL A 161 16.65 4.32 5.80
C VAL A 161 16.09 4.19 7.23
N LEU A 162 14.96 3.50 7.38
CA LEU A 162 14.38 3.22 8.70
C LEU A 162 15.31 2.36 9.56
N LEU A 163 15.89 1.30 8.98
CA LEU A 163 16.81 0.41 9.70
C LEU A 163 18.06 1.17 10.15
N LYS A 164 18.68 1.94 9.26
CA LYS A 164 19.84 2.79 9.59
C LYS A 164 19.53 3.77 10.72
N TRP A 165 18.37 4.42 10.69
CA TRP A 165 17.94 5.29 11.79
C TRP A 165 17.79 4.54 13.11
N ARG A 166 17.25 3.31 13.11
CA ARG A 166 17.09 2.51 14.33
C ARG A 166 18.41 2.02 14.91
N GLU A 167 19.43 1.85 14.08
CA GLU A 167 20.77 1.44 14.49
C GLU A 167 21.57 2.62 15.07
N GLU A 168 21.48 3.79 14.44
CA GLU A 168 22.32 4.95 14.78
C GLU A 168 21.64 5.94 15.75
N SER A 169 20.31 5.87 15.92
CA SER A 169 19.56 6.78 16.79
C SER A 169 18.98 6.09 18.02
N THR A 170 19.02 6.77 19.17
CA THR A 170 18.33 6.34 20.40
C THR A 170 16.84 6.72 20.42
N ARG A 171 16.37 7.48 19.41
CA ARG A 171 15.00 8.01 19.37
C ARG A 171 14.00 6.96 18.87
N LYS A 172 12.85 6.86 19.53
CA LYS A 172 11.73 5.97 19.16
C LYS A 172 10.77 6.55 18.10
N SER A 173 11.18 7.61 17.41
CA SER A 173 10.39 8.26 16.37
C SER A 173 11.27 8.95 15.34
N LEU A 174 10.73 9.11 14.13
CA LEU A 174 11.33 9.85 13.02
C LEU A 174 10.66 11.23 12.90
N PRO A 175 11.37 12.35 13.19
CA PRO A 175 10.80 13.69 13.11
C PRO A 175 10.47 14.11 11.68
N TYR A 176 9.46 14.95 11.48
CA TYR A 176 9.15 15.53 10.17
C TYR A 176 10.36 16.23 9.54
N LYS A 177 11.18 16.94 10.34
CA LYS A 177 12.42 17.57 9.86
C LYS A 177 13.39 16.56 9.23
N PHE A 178 13.42 15.32 9.70
CA PHE A 178 14.22 14.27 9.08
C PHE A 178 13.71 13.98 7.66
N PHE A 179 12.40 13.83 7.48
CA PHE A 179 11.80 13.58 6.17
C PHE A 179 12.10 14.70 5.18
N THR A 180 11.92 15.96 5.59
CA THR A 180 12.19 17.10 4.69
C THR A 180 13.67 17.25 4.37
N SER A 181 14.57 16.87 5.29
CA SER A 181 16.02 17.01 5.10
C SER A 181 16.65 15.84 4.36
N HIS A 182 15.99 14.69 4.24
CA HIS A 182 16.63 13.48 3.67
C HIS A 182 15.82 12.85 2.54
N LEU A 183 14.51 13.08 2.50
CA LEU A 183 13.61 12.41 1.57
C LEU A 183 13.01 13.41 0.59
N VAL A 184 12.48 12.89 -0.51
CA VAL A 184 11.74 13.68 -1.50
C VAL A 184 10.27 13.68 -1.09
N PRO A 185 9.61 14.83 -0.88
CA PRO A 185 8.16 14.86 -0.77
C PRO A 185 7.55 14.45 -2.10
N ALA A 186 6.50 13.61 -2.07
CA ALA A 186 5.76 13.23 -3.26
C ALA A 186 5.22 14.48 -3.96
N PRO A 187 5.68 14.80 -5.19
CA PRO A 187 5.19 15.96 -5.90
C PRO A 187 3.71 15.77 -6.26
N SER A 188 3.03 16.89 -6.53
CA SER A 188 1.72 16.83 -7.18
C SER A 188 1.84 16.12 -8.53
N GLY A 189 0.96 15.15 -8.77
CA GLY A 189 0.98 14.42 -10.03
C GLY A 189 0.36 15.21 -11.18
N LYS A 190 0.34 14.59 -12.37
CA LYS A 190 -0.31 15.12 -13.57
C LYS A 190 -1.59 14.33 -13.88
N GLY A 191 -2.64 15.03 -14.32
CA GLY A 191 -3.89 14.41 -14.73
C GLY A 191 -4.60 13.68 -13.59
N LEU A 192 -4.73 12.35 -13.70
CA LEU A 192 -5.43 11.51 -12.72
C LEU A 192 -4.58 11.19 -11.48
N ILE A 193 -3.27 11.39 -11.55
CA ILE A 193 -2.35 11.16 -10.42
C ILE A 193 -2.40 12.40 -9.53
N ILE A 194 -2.95 12.27 -8.32
CA ILE A 194 -3.06 13.39 -7.36
C ILE A 194 -1.74 13.69 -6.64
N PHE A 195 -0.95 12.67 -6.32
CA PHE A 195 0.42 12.80 -5.81
C PHE A 195 1.26 11.65 -6.37
N ASP A 196 2.48 11.95 -6.80
CA ASP A 196 3.33 11.02 -7.51
C ASP A 196 4.46 10.50 -6.61
N TYR A 197 4.11 9.52 -5.78
CA TYR A 197 5.09 8.91 -4.88
C TYR A 197 6.13 8.04 -5.63
N LEU A 198 5.83 7.54 -6.83
CA LEU A 198 6.81 6.76 -7.60
C LEU A 198 7.94 7.65 -8.11
N SER A 199 7.61 8.83 -8.63
CA SER A 199 8.60 9.82 -9.03
C SER A 199 9.48 10.31 -7.86
N ALA A 200 8.92 10.38 -6.65
CA ALA A 200 9.72 10.68 -5.45
C ALA A 200 10.71 9.56 -5.11
N ILE A 201 10.29 8.30 -5.24
CA ILE A 201 11.17 7.13 -5.03
C ILE A 201 12.29 7.12 -6.07
N GLU A 202 11.98 7.32 -7.35
CA GLU A 202 12.98 7.40 -8.43
C GLU A 202 14.05 8.46 -8.12
N GLN A 203 13.63 9.67 -7.74
CA GLN A 203 14.56 10.73 -7.34
C GLN A 203 15.40 10.42 -6.09
N GLN A 204 14.84 9.65 -5.15
CA GLN A 204 15.61 9.18 -3.98
C GLN A 204 16.66 8.15 -4.39
N GLU A 205 16.31 7.21 -5.26
CA GLU A 205 17.22 6.17 -5.75
C GLU A 205 18.31 6.74 -6.65
N ASP A 206 18.03 7.77 -7.46
CA ASP A 206 19.05 8.47 -8.23
C ASP A 206 20.12 9.10 -7.34
N ARG A 207 19.70 9.63 -6.18
CA ARG A 207 20.60 10.26 -5.20
C ARG A 207 21.36 9.24 -4.36
N TYR A 208 20.66 8.24 -3.83
CA TYR A 208 21.19 7.35 -2.79
C TYR A 208 21.56 5.94 -3.29
N GLN A 209 21.31 5.65 -4.57
CA GLN A 209 21.27 4.31 -5.16
C GLN A 209 20.08 3.47 -4.67
N ARG A 210 19.69 2.45 -5.45
CA ARG A 210 18.49 1.62 -5.20
C ARG A 210 18.51 0.88 -3.87
N ASP A 211 19.69 0.59 -3.34
CA ASP A 211 19.92 -0.05 -2.05
C ASP A 211 20.18 0.94 -0.92
N PHE A 212 20.17 2.24 -1.21
CA PHE A 212 20.45 3.32 -0.27
C PHE A 212 21.86 3.24 0.36
N GLN A 213 22.84 2.62 -0.31
CA GLN A 213 24.21 2.55 0.19
C GLN A 213 24.86 3.92 0.39
N LYS A 214 24.51 4.92 -0.45
CA LYS A 214 25.02 6.29 -0.33
C LYS A 214 24.23 7.15 0.68
N PHE A 215 23.25 6.58 1.37
CA PHE A 215 22.48 7.31 2.37
C PHE A 215 23.28 7.47 3.67
N ASP A 216 23.34 8.68 4.21
CA ASP A 216 23.98 9.01 5.48
C ASP A 216 23.07 9.96 6.29
N LEU A 217 22.91 9.67 7.59
CA LEU A 217 22.10 10.46 8.51
C LEU A 217 22.66 11.86 8.76
N ASN A 218 23.96 12.07 8.55
CA ASN A 218 24.61 13.36 8.78
C ASN A 218 24.60 14.26 7.55
N THR A 219 24.26 13.73 6.38
CA THR A 219 24.28 14.48 5.11
C THR A 219 22.86 14.89 4.72
N ALA A 220 22.46 16.06 5.20
CA ALA A 220 21.18 16.67 4.84
C ALA A 220 21.12 17.10 3.36
N ARG A 221 19.89 17.26 2.84
CA ARG A 221 19.55 17.82 1.53
C ARG A 221 19.87 19.30 1.41
#